data_AF-A0A3D4YFD3-F1
#
_entry.id   AF-A0A3D4YFD3-F1
#
_cell.length_a   1.000
_cell.length_b   1.000
_cell.length_c   1.000
_cell.angle_alpha   90.00
_cell.angle_beta   90.00
_cell.angle_gamma   90.00
#
_symmetry.space_group_name_H-M   'P 1'
#
loop_
_entity.id
_entity.type
_entity.pdbx_description
1 polymer ?
#
loop_
_entity_poly.entity_id
_entity_poly.type
_entity_poly.pdbx_seq_one_letter_code
_entity_poly.pdbx_strand_id
1 'polypeptide(L)'
;MKLPSDVALNVASDTHKAMATKQLAAVIEANPHLKAKFNDAQLSDIVAGKKTIEDYIWHHHQDIGRMQLISRDLHVKTGHVGENLWRRGLDGTQ
;
A
#
# COMPACT_ATOMS: atom_id res chain seq x y z
N MET A 1 -5.75 5.34 1.70
CA MET A 1 -6.75 4.64 2.52
C MET A 1 -6.24 4.53 3.96
N LYS A 2 -7.11 4.60 4.99
CA LYS A 2 -6.71 4.64 6.40
C LYS A 2 -6.99 3.29 7.08
N LEU A 3 -5.96 2.68 7.66
CA LEU A 3 -6.05 1.44 8.42
C LEU A 3 -6.63 1.70 9.83
N PRO A 4 -7.25 0.69 10.47
CA PRO A 4 -7.64 0.74 11.88
C PRO A 4 -6.45 1.04 12.80
N SER A 5 -6.70 1.72 13.92
CA SER A 5 -5.62 2.23 14.80
C SER A 5 -4.78 1.14 15.47
N ASP A 6 -5.41 0.02 15.86
CA ASP A 6 -4.75 -1.17 16.42
C ASP A 6 -3.81 -1.85 15.41
N VAL A 7 -4.20 -1.82 14.14
CA VAL A 7 -3.42 -2.34 13.03
C VAL A 7 -2.31 -1.39 12.65
N ALA A 8 -2.59 -0.09 12.55
CA ALA A 8 -1.64 0.95 12.16
C ALA A 8 -0.39 1.04 13.05
N LEU A 9 -0.49 0.60 14.30
CA LEU A 9 0.60 0.56 15.27
C LEU A 9 1.40 -0.76 15.24
N ASN A 10 0.93 -1.76 14.48
CA ASN A 10 1.60 -3.05 14.32
C ASN A 10 2.64 -2.98 13.19
N VAL A 11 3.91 -3.25 13.50
CA VAL A 11 5.05 -3.03 12.59
C VAL A 11 5.15 -4.00 11.41
N ALA A 12 4.31 -5.03 11.31
CA ALA A 12 4.35 -5.98 10.20
C ALA A 12 3.75 -5.39 8.92
N SER A 13 4.62 -4.88 8.02
CA SER A 13 4.28 -4.34 6.69
C SER A 13 3.30 -5.25 5.91
N ASP A 14 3.48 -6.57 6.00
CA ASP A 14 2.64 -7.55 5.33
C ASP A 14 1.18 -7.57 5.81
N THR A 15 0.95 -7.37 7.10
CA THR A 15 -0.39 -7.27 7.69
C THR A 15 -1.09 -6.01 7.17
N HIS A 16 -0.38 -4.88 7.12
CA HIS A 16 -0.88 -3.63 6.55
C HIS A 16 -1.32 -3.78 5.10
N LYS A 17 -0.51 -4.45 4.27
CA LYS A 17 -0.81 -4.66 2.85
C LYS A 17 -2.04 -5.53 2.64
N ALA A 18 -2.13 -6.66 3.35
CA ALA A 18 -3.28 -7.56 3.24
C ALA A 18 -4.59 -6.87 3.68
N MET A 19 -4.55 -6.13 4.79
CA MET A 19 -5.71 -5.34 5.23
C MET A 19 -6.03 -4.22 4.25
N ALA A 20 -5.01 -3.62 3.65
CA ALA A 20 -5.22 -2.58 2.67
C ALA A 20 -5.94 -3.10 1.42
N THR A 21 -5.53 -4.26 0.92
CA THR A 21 -6.19 -4.92 -0.20
C THR A 21 -7.65 -5.31 0.13
N LYS A 22 -7.92 -5.81 1.34
CA LYS A 22 -9.30 -6.13 1.76
C LYS A 22 -10.21 -4.90 1.79
N GLN A 23 -9.73 -3.78 2.32
CA GLN A 23 -10.50 -2.54 2.30
C GLN A 23 -10.67 -2.01 0.86
N LEU A 24 -9.65 -2.12 0.01
CA LEU A 24 -9.76 -1.77 -1.40
C LEU A 24 -10.84 -2.61 -2.10
N ALA A 25 -10.90 -3.92 -1.84
CA ALA A 25 -11.94 -4.81 -2.37
C ALA A 25 -13.35 -4.31 -2.05
N ALA A 26 -13.62 -3.98 -0.78
CA ALA A 26 -14.91 -3.43 -0.37
C ALA A 26 -15.24 -2.10 -1.06
N VAL A 27 -14.25 -1.23 -1.26
CA VAL A 27 -14.44 0.07 -1.93
C VAL A 27 -14.73 -0.10 -3.42
N ILE A 28 -14.04 -1.01 -4.13
CA ILE A 28 -14.28 -1.23 -5.57
C ILE A 28 -15.61 -1.93 -5.84
N GLU A 29 -16.09 -2.77 -4.92
CA GLU A 29 -17.44 -3.37 -5.00
C GLU A 29 -18.52 -2.30 -4.92
N ALA A 30 -18.35 -1.31 -4.04
CA ALA A 30 -19.28 -0.19 -3.90
C ALA A 30 -19.09 0.91 -4.97
N ASN A 31 -18.04 0.86 -5.79
CA ASN A 31 -17.70 1.90 -6.76
C ASN A 31 -17.28 1.32 -8.13
N PRO A 32 -18.24 1.11 -9.05
CA PRO A 32 -17.96 0.58 -10.39
C PRO A 32 -16.97 1.42 -11.21
N HIS A 33 -16.96 2.75 -11.02
CA HIS A 33 -16.00 3.62 -11.71
C HIS A 33 -14.56 3.39 -11.24
N LEU A 34 -14.37 3.08 -9.95
CA LEU A 34 -13.06 2.71 -9.43
C LEU A 34 -12.68 1.30 -9.87
N LYS A 35 -13.63 0.35 -9.87
CA LYS A 35 -13.42 -1.01 -10.36
C LYS A 35 -12.92 -1.02 -11.81
N ALA A 36 -13.47 -0.17 -12.67
CA ALA A 36 -13.08 -0.04 -14.07
C ALA A 36 -11.64 0.46 -14.30
N LYS A 37 -10.91 0.89 -13.26
CA LYS A 37 -9.49 1.26 -13.35
C LYS A 37 -8.53 0.06 -13.27
N PHE A 38 -9.05 -1.13 -12.96
CA PHE A 38 -8.26 -2.35 -12.80
C PHE A 38 -8.61 -3.35 -13.90
N ASN A 39 -7.61 -4.10 -14.35
CA ASN A 39 -7.80 -5.23 -15.25
C ASN A 39 -8.25 -6.49 -14.47
N ASP A 40 -8.63 -7.56 -15.18
CA ASP A 40 -9.16 -8.78 -14.56
C ASP A 40 -8.19 -9.46 -13.59
N ALA A 41 -6.88 -9.46 -13.90
CA ALA A 41 -5.86 -10.04 -13.04
C ALA A 41 -5.69 -9.22 -11.74
N GLN A 42 -5.68 -7.90 -11.84
CA GLN A 42 -5.64 -6.99 -10.69
C GLN A 42 -6.90 -7.11 -9.84
N LEU A 43 -8.07 -7.23 -10.46
CA LEU A 43 -9.33 -7.45 -9.74
C LEU A 43 -9.31 -8.78 -9.00
N SER A 44 -8.78 -9.84 -9.61
CA SER A 44 -8.59 -11.15 -8.97
C SER A 44 -7.67 -11.04 -7.74
N ASP A 45 -6.55 -10.34 -7.86
CA ASP A 45 -5.62 -10.08 -6.75
C ASP A 45 -6.29 -9.31 -5.61
N ILE A 46 -7.09 -8.30 -5.94
CA ILE A 46 -7.80 -7.46 -4.98
C ILE A 46 -8.84 -8.29 -4.22
N VAL A 47 -9.69 -9.04 -4.93
CA VAL A 47 -10.74 -9.88 -4.31
C VAL A 47 -10.14 -11.01 -3.48
N ALA A 48 -9.01 -11.58 -3.91
CA ALA A 48 -8.27 -12.59 -3.15
C ALA A 48 -7.53 -12.00 -1.93
N GLY A 49 -7.51 -10.68 -1.74
CA GLY A 49 -6.84 -10.03 -0.61
C GLY A 49 -5.32 -10.13 -0.66
N LYS A 50 -4.73 -10.25 -1.86
CA LYS A 50 -3.27 -10.41 -2.01
C LYS A 50 -2.52 -9.18 -1.51
N LYS A 51 -1.34 -9.40 -0.94
CA LYS A 51 -0.45 -8.33 -0.44
C LYS A 51 0.15 -7.48 -1.56
N THR A 52 0.22 -8.04 -2.76
CA THR A 52 0.69 -7.41 -3.99
C THR A 52 -0.37 -7.60 -5.04
N ILE A 53 -0.64 -6.54 -5.78
CA ILE A 53 -1.54 -6.54 -6.92
C ILE A 53 -0.65 -6.40 -8.16
N GLU A 54 -0.96 -7.07 -9.25
CA GLU A 54 -0.19 -6.94 -10.50
C GLU A 54 0.07 -5.47 -10.85
N ASP A 55 1.33 -5.14 -11.14
CA ASP A 55 1.85 -3.79 -11.41
C ASP A 55 1.67 -2.73 -10.32
N TYR A 56 1.16 -3.09 -9.16
CA TYR A 56 0.96 -2.17 -8.04
C TYR A 56 1.59 -2.68 -6.75
N ILE A 57 2.04 -1.72 -5.94
CA ILE A 57 2.56 -1.98 -4.60
C ILE A 57 1.96 -1.01 -3.61
N TRP A 58 1.74 -1.51 -2.39
CA TRP A 58 1.30 -0.71 -1.26
C TRP A 58 2.48 0.01 -0.64
N HIS A 59 2.36 1.33 -0.53
CA HIS A 59 3.33 2.23 0.07
C HIS A 59 2.76 2.86 1.34
N HIS A 60 3.57 2.91 2.40
CA HIS A 60 3.23 3.62 3.64
C HIS A 60 3.36 5.12 3.42
N HIS A 61 2.28 5.87 3.64
CA HIS A 61 2.35 7.33 3.67
C HIS A 61 3.02 7.79 4.98
N GLN A 62 3.52 9.03 5.01
CA GLN A 62 4.07 9.65 6.23
C GLN A 62 3.01 9.81 7.34
N ASP A 63 1.74 9.88 6.96
CA ASP A 63 0.63 9.83 7.90
C ASP A 63 0.46 8.39 8.41
N ILE A 64 0.61 8.20 9.73
CA ILE A 64 0.50 6.89 10.37
C ILE A 64 -0.83 6.21 9.98
N GLY A 65 -0.73 4.95 9.57
CA GLY A 65 -1.87 4.11 9.18
C GLY A 65 -2.45 4.43 7.79
N ARG A 66 -1.88 5.35 7.02
CA ARG A 66 -2.34 5.62 5.64
C ARG A 66 -1.53 4.81 4.63
N MET A 67 -2.24 3.98 3.87
CA MET A 67 -1.69 3.20 2.75
C MET A 67 -2.05 3.84 1.41
N GLN A 68 -1.09 3.86 0.48
CA GLN A 68 -1.27 4.29 -0.90
C GLN A 68 -0.91 3.16 -1.85
N LEU A 69 -1.79 2.88 -2.81
CA LEU A 69 -1.48 1.95 -3.89
C LEU A 69 -0.83 2.76 -5.01
N ILE A 70 0.43 2.46 -5.33
CA ILE A 70 1.18 3.12 -6.40
C ILE A 70 1.67 2.10 -7.42
N SER A 71 1.88 2.51 -8.67
CA SER A 71 2.42 1.61 -9.68
C SER A 71 3.85 1.20 -9.31
N ARG A 72 4.23 -0.03 -9.67
CA ARG A 72 5.57 -0.56 -9.43
C ARG A 72 6.65 0.28 -10.10
N ASP A 73 6.38 0.78 -11.30
CA ASP A 73 7.28 1.68 -12.03
C ASP A 73 7.54 2.98 -11.28
N LEU A 74 6.49 3.56 -10.68
CA LEU A 74 6.62 4.74 -9.85
C LEU A 74 7.40 4.40 -8.57
N HIS A 75 7.13 3.27 -7.95
CA HIS A 75 7.85 2.80 -6.77
C HIS A 75 9.35 2.61 -7.00
N VAL A 76 9.78 2.05 -8.14
CA VAL A 76 11.21 1.90 -8.46
C VAL A 76 11.88 3.27 -8.63
N LYS A 77 11.17 4.24 -9.23
CA LYS A 77 11.65 5.61 -9.42
C LYS A 77 11.70 6.40 -8.10
N THR A 78 10.71 6.25 -7.23
CA THR A 78 10.63 6.99 -5.95
C THR A 78 11.37 6.30 -4.81
N GLY A 79 11.50 4.97 -4.84
CA GLY A 79 12.18 4.16 -3.83
C GLY A 79 13.66 4.54 -3.69
N HIS A 80 14.36 4.75 -4.81
CA HIS A 80 15.74 5.24 -4.79
C HIS A 80 15.90 6.63 -4.16
N VAL A 81 14.86 7.48 -4.16
CA VAL A 81 14.91 8.81 -3.55
C VAL A 81 14.49 8.76 -2.07
N GLY A 82 13.48 7.94 -1.75
CA GLY A 82 12.95 7.79 -0.39
C GLY A 82 13.84 6.97 0.54
N GLU A 83 14.45 5.87 0.07
CA GLU A 83 15.32 5.01 0.91
C GLU A 83 16.54 5.77 1.45
N ASN A 84 17.07 6.73 0.68
CA ASN A 84 18.18 7.58 1.10
C ASN A 84 17.83 8.57 2.22
N LEU A 85 16.55 8.95 2.36
CA LEU A 85 16.08 9.82 3.45
C LEU A 85 15.77 9.05 4.73
N TRP A 86 15.25 7.83 4.63
CA TRP A 86 14.95 6.99 5.80
C TRP A 86 16.22 6.43 6.48
N ARG A 87 17.29 6.16 5.71
CA ARG A 87 18.56 5.67 6.28
C ARG A 87 19.39 6.77 6.95
N ARG A 88 19.09 8.06 6.72
CA ARG A 88 19.81 9.22 7.29
C ARG A 88 19.08 9.85 8.50
N GLY A 89 18.29 9.05 9.20
CA GLY A 89 17.56 9.42 10.41
C GLY A 89 17.78 8.48 11.61
N LEU A 90 18.73 7.54 11.51
CA LEU A 90 19.07 6.59 12.59
C LEU A 90 20.57 6.60 12.96
N ASP A 91 21.32 7.66 12.63
CA ASP A 91 22.71 7.88 13.08
C ASP A 91 22.87 9.17 13.91
N GLY A 92 21.83 9.53 14.68
CA GLY A 92 21.93 10.51 15.75
C GLY A 92 22.60 9.93 17.01
N THR A 93 23.87 9.52 16.89
CA THR A 93 24.78 9.37 18.03
C THR A 93 25.73 10.57 18.03
N GLN A 94 25.46 11.52 18.93
CA GLN A 94 26.49 12.24 19.69
C GLN A 94 26.27 11.92 21.16
#